data_AF-A0A9E2Y2F8-F1
#
_entry.id   AF-A0A9E2Y2F8-F1
#
_cell.length_a   1.000
_cell.length_b   1.000
_cell.length_c   1.000
_cell.angle_alpha   90.00
_cell.angle_beta   90.00
_cell.angle_gamma   90.00
#
_symmetry.space_group_name_H-M   'P 1'
#
loop_
_entity.id
_entity.type
_entity.pdbx_description
1 polymer ?
#
loop_
_entity_poly.entity_id
_entity_poly.type
_entity_poly.pdbx_seq_one_letter_code
_entity_poly.pdbx_strand_id
1 'polypeptide(L)' 'MLRPIPALALYGISLATLDDDPGLRPDAHAFIVDKAPWFTVTDDLPQYPARIPGQNTPHNS' A
#
# COMPACT_ATOMS: atom_id res chain seq x y z
N MET A 1 -2.98 36.03 10.48
CA MET A 1 -2.39 34.87 11.19
C MET A 1 -3.03 33.62 10.62
N LEU A 2 -2.37 32.91 9.69
CA LEU A 2 -2.91 31.66 9.16
C LEU A 2 -2.75 30.55 10.21
N ARG A 3 -3.83 29.81 10.47
CA ARG A 3 -3.81 28.64 11.34
C ARG A 3 -3.24 27.47 10.52
N PRO A 4 -2.34 26.63 11.05
CA PRO A 4 -1.88 25.45 10.33
C PRO A 4 -3.08 24.51 10.08
N ILE A 5 -3.23 24.04 8.85
CA ILE A 5 -4.16 22.97 8.51
C ILE A 5 -3.67 21.72 9.27
N PRO A 6 -4.51 21.06 10.09
CA PRO A 6 -4.07 19.84 10.76
C PRO A 6 -3.68 18.83 9.70
N ALA A 7 -2.48 18.25 9.83
CA ALA A 7 -2.11 17.10 9.03
C ALA A 7 -3.12 15.99 9.32
N LEU A 8 -3.88 15.57 8.31
CA LEU A 8 -4.74 14.40 8.44
C LEU A 8 -3.87 13.20 8.78
N ALA A 9 -4.23 12.47 9.84
CA ALA A 9 -3.60 11.20 10.15
C ALA A 9 -4.06 10.16 9.12
N LEU A 10 -3.12 9.62 8.33
CA LEU A 10 -3.38 8.50 7.44
C LEU A 10 -3.19 7.20 8.21
N TYR A 11 -4.18 6.31 8.15
CA TYR A 11 -4.12 4.99 8.76
C TYR A 11 -4.28 3.91 7.68
N GLY A 12 -3.42 2.89 7.74
CA GLY A 12 -3.48 1.73 6.86
C GLY A 12 -4.03 0.53 7.60
N ILE A 13 -5.04 -0.12 7.02
CA ILE A 13 -5.57 -1.42 7.47
C ILE A 13 -5.35 -2.46 6.37
N SER A 14 -5.21 -3.72 6.76
CA SER A 14 -5.11 -4.82 5.81
C SER A 14 -6.50 -5.18 5.29
N LEU A 15 -6.72 -5.20 3.98
CA LEU A 15 -8.04 -5.52 3.40
C LEU A 15 -8.52 -6.93 3.75
N ALA A 16 -7.60 -7.86 4.02
CA ALA A 16 -7.92 -9.22 4.47
C ALA A 16 -8.63 -9.29 5.84
N THR A 17 -8.79 -8.18 6.55
CA THR A 17 -9.52 -8.11 7.81
C THR A 17 -10.98 -7.70 7.65
N LEU A 18 -11.44 -7.41 6.44
CA LEU A 18 -12.83 -7.01 6.18
C LEU A 18 -13.68 -8.25 5.88
N ASP A 19 -14.92 -8.25 6.38
CA ASP A 19 -15.88 -9.34 6.14
C ASP A 19 -16.44 -9.33 4.71
N ASP A 20 -16.65 -8.14 4.15
CA ASP A 20 -17.17 -7.93 2.79
C ASP A 20 -16.06 -7.64 1.77
N ASP A 21 -16.31 -7.89 0.47
CA ASP A 21 -15.37 -7.54 -0.60
C ASP A 21 -15.29 -6.00 -0.78
N PRO A 22 -14.14 -5.35 -0.50
CA PRO A 22 -14.01 -3.92 -0.69
C PRO A 22 -13.94 -3.50 -2.17
N GLY A 23 -13.85 -4.45 -3.11
CA GLY A 23 -13.70 -4.19 -4.55
C GLY A 23 -12.33 -3.65 -4.95
N LEU A 24 -11.45 -3.37 -3.99
CA LEU A 24 -10.08 -2.91 -4.23
C LEU A 24 -9.15 -4.10 -4.52
N ARG A 25 -8.30 -3.96 -5.54
CA ARG A 25 -7.34 -4.97 -5.97
C ARG A 25 -5.90 -4.47 -5.77
N PRO A 26 -4.92 -5.36 -5.52
CA PRO A 26 -3.52 -4.98 -5.45
C PRO A 26 -3.07 -4.31 -6.76
N ASP A 27 -2.21 -3.31 -6.65
CA ASP A 27 -1.59 -2.60 -7.78
C ASP A 27 -0.08 -2.86 -7.88
N ALA A 28 0.53 -3.45 -6.85
CA ALA A 28 1.94 -3.82 -6.80
C ALA A 28 2.27 -4.82 -5.67
N HIS A 29 3.44 -5.44 -5.76
CA HIS A 29 4.04 -6.26 -4.71
C HIS A 29 5.22 -5.51 -4.07
N ALA A 30 5.18 -5.32 -2.75
CA ALA A 30 6.28 -4.72 -1.98
C ALA A 30 7.06 -5.79 -1.21
N PHE A 31 8.32 -5.49 -0.84
CA PHE A 31 9.19 -6.39 -0.07
C PHE A 31 9.40 -7.76 -0.73
N ILE A 32 9.48 -7.80 -2.07
CA ILE A 32 9.56 -9.05 -2.83
C ILE A 32 10.82 -9.88 -2.50
N VAL A 33 11.87 -9.22 -2.00
CA VAL A 33 13.13 -9.86 -1.59
C VAL A 33 12.97 -10.72 -0.33
N ASP A 34 11.95 -10.47 0.49
CA ASP A 34 11.68 -11.19 1.73
C ASP A 34 10.61 -12.29 1.55
N LYS A 35 10.14 -12.52 0.31
CA LYS A 35 9.15 -13.56 0.03
C LYS A 35 9.71 -14.95 0.36
N ALA A 36 8.83 -15.86 0.75
CA ALA A 36 9.24 -17.24 0.96
C ALA A 36 9.83 -17.85 -0.34
N PRO A 37 10.89 -18.67 -0.27
CA PRO A 37 11.58 -19.19 -1.46
C PRO A 37 10.69 -20.08 -2.34
N TRP A 38 9.65 -20.68 -1.74
CA TRP A 38 8.65 -21.50 -2.46
C TRP A 38 7.53 -20.69 -3.11
N PHE A 39 7.44 -19.38 -2.84
CA PHE A 39 6.37 -18.53 -3.37
C PHE A 39 6.81 -17.86 -4.68
N THR A 40 5.97 -17.96 -5.71
CA THR A 40 6.20 -17.29 -7.01
C THR A 40 5.05 -16.33 -7.26
N VAL A 41 5.36 -15.07 -7.56
CA VAL A 41 4.37 -14.10 -8.04
C VAL A 41 3.99 -14.49 -9.47
N THR A 42 2.69 -14.59 -9.74
CA THR A 42 2.14 -15.13 -11.00
C THR A 42 1.48 -14.08 -11.87
N ASP A 43 1.32 -12.86 -11.37
CA ASP A 43 0.81 -11.72 -12.12
C ASP A 43 1.96 -10.81 -12.61
N ASP A 44 1.60 -9.86 -13.47
CA ASP A 44 2.54 -8.90 -14.08
C ASP A 44 2.58 -7.57 -13.32
N LEU A 45 2.10 -7.51 -12.07
CA LEU A 45 2.10 -6.26 -11.31
C LEU A 45 3.53 -5.83 -10.95
N PRO A 46 3.81 -4.51 -10.85
CA PRO A 46 5.09 -4.00 -10.40
C PRO A 46 5.58 -4.65 -9.10
N GLN A 47 6.85 -5.05 -9.07
CA GLN A 47 7.47 -5.69 -7.91
C GLN A 47 8.59 -4.81 -7.36
N TYR A 48 8.52 -4.49 -6.07
CA TYR A 48 9.47 -3.62 -5.37
C TYR A 48 10.23 -4.40 -4.29
N PRO A 49 11.55 -4.16 -4.13
CA PRO A 49 12.34 -4.81 -3.09
C PRO A 49 12.02 -4.33 -1.67
N ALA A 50 11.32 -3.20 -1.53
CA ALA A 50 10.93 -2.63 -0.25
C ALA A 50 9.55 -1.97 -0.39
N ARG A 51 9.22 -1.05 0.52
CA ARG A 51 8.02 -0.20 0.43
C ARG A 51 7.89 0.46 -0.95
N ILE A 52 6.66 0.52 -1.47
CA ILE A 52 6.33 1.18 -2.74
C ILE A 52 6.68 2.69 -2.64
N PRO A 53 7.42 3.26 -3.61
CA PRO A 53 7.69 4.69 -3.66
C PRO A 53 6.39 5.51 -3.67
N GLY A 54 6.30 6.56 -2.85
CA GLY A 54 5.15 7.48 -2.85
C GLY A 54 3.93 7.04 -2.01
N GLN A 55 3.92 5.86 -1.39
CA GLN A 55 2.79 5.40 -0.56
C GLN A 55 2.51 6.22 0.73
N ASN A 56 3.22 7.33 0.98
CA ASN A 56 3.04 8.21 2.15
C ASN A 56 3.04 9.70 1.76
N THR A 57 3.07 10.05 0.47
CA THR A 57 2.84 11.45 0.09
C THR A 57 1.39 11.78 0.43
N PRO A 58 1.12 12.86 1.20
CA PRO A 58 -0.23 13.37 1.34
C PRO A 58 -0.80 13.52 -0.06
N HIS A 59 -1.88 12.81 -0.39
CA HIS A 59 -2.59 13.03 -1.64
C HIS A 59 -3.34 14.36 -1.49
N ASN A 60 -2.62 15.48 -1.65
CA ASN A 60 -3.21 16.80 -1.74
C ASN A 60 -3.74 16.98 -3.16
N SER A 61 -5.02 16.70 -3.34
CA SER A 61 -5.82 17.19 -4.45
C SER A 61 -7.06 17.86 -3.90
#